data_AF-A0A2U2Z2J1-F1
#
_entry.id   AF-A0A2U2Z2J1-F1
#
_cell.length_a   1.000
_cell.length_b   1.000
_cell.length_c   1.000
_cell.angle_alpha   90.00
_cell.angle_beta   90.00
_cell.angle_gamma   90.00
#
_symmetry.space_group_name_H-M   'P 1'
#
loop_
_entity.id
_entity.type
_entity.pdbx_description
1 polymer ?
#
loop_
_entity_poly.entity_id
_entity_poly.type
_entity_poly.pdbx_seq_one_letter_code
_entity_poly.pdbx_strand_id
1 'polypeptide(L)'
;MNEMIHVRPAVERRRDFARWATGHTPKLRTVSPDTFAVPPRLFTDAPENLLIGAIVDGHRYRSPLEDEANNAPPPGAVHLTGPVLVGETGPETVVPLVAERTAVPGDVLPPAPESAYGPDSVPLPEPEPELAGTAGDVAPSEGEGAPFACDGCPRTFTTARGRDTHRRQAHAED
;
A
#
# COMPACT_ATOMS: atom_id res chain seq x y z
N MET A 1 -18.29 1.14 13.01
CA MET A 1 -16.99 0.75 12.43
C MET A 1 -16.01 1.83 12.82
N ASN A 2 -14.92 1.50 13.53
CA ASN A 2 -13.90 2.50 13.87
C ASN A 2 -13.05 2.74 12.63
N GLU A 3 -13.19 3.92 12.04
CA GLU A 3 -12.32 4.36 10.95
C GLU A 3 -10.91 4.62 11.51
N MET A 4 -9.89 4.14 10.81
CA MET A 4 -8.48 4.25 11.20
C MET A 4 -7.68 4.68 9.97
N ILE A 5 -6.90 5.74 10.13
CA ILE A 5 -6.02 6.31 9.11
C ILE A 5 -4.67 5.62 9.21
N HIS A 6 -4.13 5.11 8.10
CA HIS A 6 -2.82 4.47 8.08
C HIS A 6 -1.74 5.49 7.80
N VAL A 7 -0.88 5.77 8.78
CA VAL A 7 0.22 6.72 8.65
C VAL A 7 1.54 5.97 8.62
N ARG A 8 2.30 6.14 7.53
CA ARG A 8 3.67 5.69 7.37
C ARG A 8 4.61 6.91 7.43
N PRO A 9 5.25 7.18 8.58
CA PRO A 9 6.14 8.33 8.74
C PRO A 9 7.40 8.19 7.87
N ALA A 10 7.99 9.32 7.49
CA ALA A 10 9.31 9.35 6.87
C ALA A 10 10.36 8.67 7.76
N VAL A 11 11.37 8.04 7.14
CA VAL A 11 12.40 7.24 7.86
C VAL A 11 13.08 8.06 8.96
N GLU A 12 13.42 9.31 8.67
CA GLU A 12 14.10 10.23 9.59
C GLU A 12 13.22 10.64 10.77
N ARG A 13 11.89 10.65 10.59
CA ARG A 13 10.90 11.13 11.59
C ARG A 13 10.19 9.99 12.33
N ARG A 14 10.46 8.74 11.98
CA ARG A 14 9.78 7.56 12.53
C ARG A 14 9.93 7.45 14.05
N ARG A 15 11.10 7.80 14.59
CA ARG A 15 11.35 7.74 16.05
C ARG A 15 10.53 8.77 16.81
N ASP A 16 10.46 10.00 16.30
CA ASP A 16 9.68 11.06 16.93
C ASP A 16 8.17 10.81 16.79
N PHE A 17 7.73 10.29 15.64
CA PHE A 17 6.35 9.83 15.47
C PHE A 17 5.98 8.72 16.46
N ALA A 18 6.84 7.72 16.65
CA ALA A 18 6.62 6.65 17.63
C ALA A 18 6.55 7.18 19.07
N ARG A 19 7.37 8.18 19.42
CA ARG A 19 7.32 8.85 20.73
C ARG A 19 5.99 9.57 20.93
N TRP A 20 5.54 10.34 19.93
CA TRP A 20 4.23 10.98 19.95
C TRP A 20 3.09 9.96 20.08
N ALA A 21 3.14 8.88 19.29
CA ALA A 21 2.12 7.84 19.25
C ALA A 21 1.94 7.10 20.59
N THR A 22 3.04 6.87 21.30
CA THR A 22 3.05 6.17 22.60
C THR A 22 2.62 7.05 23.78
N GLY A 23 2.55 8.38 23.58
CA GLY A 23 2.05 9.34 24.58
C GLY A 23 0.52 9.41 24.69
N HIS A 24 -0.23 8.85 23.73
CA HIS A 24 -1.69 8.92 23.71
C HIS A 24 -2.36 7.85 24.58
N THR A 25 -3.52 8.20 25.13
CA THR A 25 -4.43 7.27 25.84
C THR A 25 -5.83 7.38 25.21
N PRO A 26 -6.31 6.36 24.48
CA PRO A 26 -5.71 5.04 24.28
C PRO A 26 -4.47 5.06 23.38
N LYS A 27 -3.58 4.08 23.59
CA LYS A 27 -2.35 3.95 22.78
C LYS A 27 -2.69 3.66 21.32
N LEU A 28 -2.00 4.33 20.42
CA LEU A 28 -2.10 4.07 18.98
C LEU A 28 -1.55 2.66 18.67
N ARG A 29 -2.24 1.94 17.78
CA ARG A 29 -1.81 0.60 17.37
C ARG A 29 -0.86 0.70 16.18
N THR A 30 0.21 -0.08 16.22
CA THR A 30 1.08 -0.33 15.06
C THR A 30 0.49 -1.48 14.24
N VAL A 31 0.24 -1.25 12.94
CA VAL A 31 -0.24 -2.30 12.03
C VAL A 31 0.91 -2.99 11.29
N SER A 32 2.07 -2.33 11.21
CA SER A 32 3.28 -2.84 10.57
C SER A 32 4.51 -2.14 11.17
N PRO A 33 5.75 -2.61 10.90
CA PRO A 33 6.97 -2.01 11.45
C PRO A 33 7.16 -0.51 11.15
N ASP A 34 6.54 -0.03 10.06
CA ASP A 34 6.61 1.35 9.60
C ASP A 34 5.26 2.06 9.50
N THR A 35 4.15 1.40 9.82
CA THR A 35 2.79 1.94 9.64
C THR A 35 1.99 1.92 10.95
N PHE A 36 1.35 3.04 11.26
CA PHE A 36 0.54 3.26 12.47
C PHE A 36 -0.93 3.44 12.07
N ALA A 37 -1.84 2.83 12.82
CA ALA A 37 -3.27 3.07 12.67
C ALA A 37 -3.72 4.16 13.66
N VAL A 38 -4.05 5.33 13.12
CA VAL A 38 -4.37 6.54 13.88
C VAL A 38 -5.86 6.84 13.73
N PRO A 39 -6.64 6.97 14.82
CA PRO A 39 -8.01 7.46 14.73
C PRO A 39 -8.05 8.87 14.11
N PRO A 40 -9.06 9.21 13.28
CA PRO A 40 -9.15 10.52 12.62
C PRO A 40 -9.04 11.71 13.57
N ARG A 41 -9.59 11.60 14.79
CA ARG A 41 -9.50 12.65 15.82
C ARG A 41 -8.09 12.87 16.36
N LEU A 42 -7.24 11.84 16.40
CA LEU A 42 -5.86 11.97 16.85
C LEU A 42 -4.93 12.39 15.71
N PHE A 43 -5.34 12.15 14.46
CA PHE A 43 -4.58 12.60 13.30
C PHE A 43 -4.54 14.14 13.21
N THR A 44 -5.63 14.82 13.58
CA THR A 44 -5.67 16.31 13.61
C THR A 44 -4.78 16.93 14.68
N ASP A 45 -4.45 16.18 15.73
CA ASP A 45 -3.51 16.58 16.80
C ASP A 45 -2.06 16.19 16.48
N ALA A 46 -1.81 15.48 15.38
CA ALA A 46 -0.46 15.11 14.98
C ALA A 46 0.28 16.38 14.53
N PRO A 47 1.43 16.70 15.14
CA PRO A 47 2.15 17.90 14.77
C PRO A 47 2.68 17.74 13.34
N GLU A 48 2.45 18.76 12.53
CA GLU A 48 2.67 18.72 11.07
C GLU A 48 4.11 18.36 10.71
N ASN A 49 5.08 18.81 11.51
CA ASN A 49 6.47 18.47 11.33
C ASN A 49 6.72 16.95 11.34
N LEU A 50 5.90 16.13 12.01
CA LEU A 50 6.02 14.67 11.97
C LEU A 50 5.40 14.05 10.73
N LEU A 51 4.49 14.76 10.06
CA LEU A 51 3.78 14.33 8.86
C LEU A 51 4.50 14.72 7.56
N ILE A 52 5.45 15.66 7.59
CA ILE A 52 6.25 16.04 6.42
C ILE A 52 6.98 14.82 5.84
N GLY A 53 6.63 14.48 4.59
CA GLY A 53 7.17 13.32 3.88
C GLY A 53 6.55 11.97 4.26
N ALA A 54 5.52 11.97 5.12
CA ALA A 54 4.77 10.76 5.46
C ALA A 54 3.82 10.36 4.33
N ILE A 55 3.42 9.09 4.34
CA ILE A 55 2.35 8.54 3.49
C ILE A 55 1.13 8.26 4.39
N VAL A 56 0.00 8.87 4.07
CA VAL A 56 -1.28 8.78 4.78
C VAL A 56 -2.28 8.06 3.86
N ASP A 57 -2.69 6.86 4.24
CA ASP A 57 -3.57 5.97 3.44
C ASP A 57 -3.11 5.82 1.97
N GLY A 58 -1.79 5.72 1.76
CA GLY A 58 -1.20 5.58 0.42
C GLY A 58 -0.89 6.90 -0.28
N HIS A 59 -1.32 8.05 0.25
CA HIS A 59 -1.08 9.36 -0.32
C HIS A 59 0.03 10.11 0.41
N ARG A 60 0.92 10.79 -0.32
CA ARG A 60 1.92 11.66 0.31
C ARG A 60 1.21 12.81 1.03
N TYR A 61 1.52 12.99 2.30
CA TYR A 61 1.02 14.11 3.07
C TYR A 61 1.51 15.43 2.45
N ARG A 62 0.59 16.38 2.25
CA ARG A 62 0.90 17.77 1.90
C ARG A 62 0.51 18.66 3.07
N SER A 63 1.46 19.45 3.54
CA SER A 63 1.17 20.51 4.49
C SER A 63 0.30 21.59 3.82
N PRO A 64 -0.77 22.06 4.47
CA PRO A 64 -1.51 23.25 4.03
C PRO A 64 -0.59 24.48 3.86
N LEU A 65 0.42 24.64 4.73
CA LEU A 65 1.39 25.74 4.63
C LEU A 65 2.30 25.59 3.39
N GLU A 66 2.68 24.36 3.04
CA GLU A 66 3.36 24.10 1.76
C GLU A 66 2.43 24.40 0.58
N ASP A 67 1.14 24.07 0.67
CA ASP A 67 0.16 24.33 -0.38
C ASP A 67 -0.06 25.85 -0.58
N GLU A 68 -0.19 26.61 0.51
CA GLU A 68 -0.25 28.09 0.51
C GLU A 68 1.03 28.72 -0.06
N ALA A 69 2.21 28.23 0.33
CA ALA A 69 3.48 28.72 -0.19
C ALA A 69 3.68 28.41 -1.68
N ASN A 70 3.17 27.27 -2.14
CA ASN A 70 3.29 26.82 -3.53
C ASN A 70 2.11 27.25 -4.42
N ASN A 71 1.15 28.03 -3.92
CA ASN A 71 -0.11 28.35 -4.62
C ASN A 71 -0.83 27.10 -5.18
N ALA A 72 -0.74 25.98 -4.48
CA ALA A 72 -1.48 24.80 -4.88
C ALA A 72 -2.95 24.96 -4.47
N PRO A 73 -3.91 24.52 -5.31
CA PRO A 73 -5.32 24.56 -4.96
C PRO A 73 -5.62 23.48 -3.93
N PRO A 74 -6.49 23.76 -2.93
CA PRO A 74 -6.78 22.83 -1.85
C PRO A 74 -7.31 21.50 -2.40
N PRO A 75 -6.94 20.36 -1.79
CA PRO A 75 -7.44 19.05 -2.21
C PRO A 75 -8.95 18.99 -2.01
N GLY A 76 -9.69 19.01 -3.11
CA GLY A 76 -11.15 19.15 -3.15
C GLY A 76 -11.64 20.25 -4.09
N ALA A 77 -10.78 21.21 -4.43
CA ALA A 77 -10.94 22.08 -5.58
C ALA A 77 -10.39 21.38 -6.82
N VAL A 78 -10.99 20.25 -7.22
CA VAL A 78 -11.04 19.91 -8.64
C VAL A 78 -11.93 20.95 -9.30
N HIS A 79 -11.38 22.14 -9.50
CA HIS A 79 -11.82 22.96 -10.61
C HIS A 79 -11.67 22.08 -11.84
N LEU A 80 -12.80 21.76 -12.47
CA LEU A 80 -12.92 21.33 -13.85
C LEU A 80 -12.35 22.44 -14.75
N THR A 81 -11.08 22.79 -14.59
CA THR A 81 -10.34 23.58 -15.55
C THR A 81 -9.99 22.59 -16.63
N GLY A 82 -10.91 22.45 -17.59
CA GLY A 82 -10.57 21.93 -18.90
C GLY A 82 -9.31 22.66 -19.40
N PRO A 83 -8.48 22.00 -20.21
CA PRO A 83 -7.29 22.64 -20.73
C PRO A 83 -7.68 23.94 -21.44
N VAL A 84 -7.26 25.07 -20.89
CA VAL A 84 -7.18 26.32 -21.63
C VAL A 84 -6.10 26.06 -22.67
N LEU A 85 -6.54 25.65 -23.86
CA LEU A 85 -5.75 25.71 -25.07
C LEU A 85 -5.38 27.18 -25.26
N VAL A 86 -4.14 27.51 -24.94
CA VAL A 86 -3.50 28.75 -25.41
C VAL A 86 -3.47 28.65 -26.93
N GLY A 87 -4.48 29.23 -27.56
CA GLY A 87 -4.54 29.40 -29.00
C GLY A 87 -3.51 30.44 -29.41
N GLU A 88 -2.28 29.99 -29.69
CA GLU A 88 -1.44 30.71 -30.63
C GLU A 88 -2.00 30.48 -32.04
N THR A 89 -2.28 31.62 -32.67
CA THR A 89 -2.92 31.81 -33.97
C THR A 89 -2.30 30.97 -35.08
N GLY A 90 -3.03 29.96 -35.55
CA GLY A 90 -2.84 29.28 -36.84
C GLY A 90 -4.20 29.00 -37.47
N PRO A 91 -4.40 29.24 -38.78
CA PRO A 91 -5.73 29.18 -39.38
C PRO A 91 -6.19 27.73 -39.60
N GLU A 92 -7.37 27.45 -39.03
CA GLU A 92 -8.39 26.52 -39.52
C GLU A 92 -7.98 25.05 -39.73
N THR A 93 -8.14 24.24 -38.69
CA THR A 93 -8.51 22.82 -38.88
C THR A 93 -9.57 22.48 -37.85
N VAL A 94 -10.83 22.54 -38.30
CA VAL A 94 -12.00 22.08 -37.54
C VAL A 94 -11.94 20.56 -37.47
N VAL A 95 -11.50 20.00 -36.35
CA VAL A 95 -11.69 18.58 -36.05
C VAL A 95 -13.10 18.44 -35.48
N PRO A 96 -14.03 17.74 -36.15
CA PRO A 96 -15.34 17.49 -35.56
C PRO A 96 -15.18 16.63 -34.31
N LEU A 97 -15.70 17.16 -33.21
CA LEU A 97 -15.86 16.50 -31.92
C LEU A 97 -16.53 15.14 -32.14
N VAL A 98 -15.78 14.05 -31.99
CA VAL A 98 -16.34 12.70 -32.07
C VAL A 98 -17.33 12.58 -30.93
N ALA A 99 -18.60 12.37 -31.29
CA ALA A 99 -19.72 12.23 -30.39
C ALA A 99 -19.37 11.26 -29.24
N GLU A 100 -19.59 11.71 -28.01
CA GLU A 100 -19.54 10.88 -26.81
C GLU A 100 -20.49 9.69 -27.01
N ARG A 101 -19.92 8.51 -27.29
CA ARG A 101 -20.69 7.28 -27.39
C ARG A 101 -20.86 6.70 -25.99
N THR A 102 -22.09 6.68 -25.51
CA THR A 102 -22.49 5.93 -24.32
C THR A 102 -22.13 4.45 -24.51
N ALA A 103 -21.12 3.97 -23.79
CA ALA A 103 -20.73 2.56 -23.85
C ALA A 103 -21.85 1.68 -23.28
N VAL A 104 -22.36 0.76 -24.10
CA VAL A 104 -23.33 -0.25 -23.66
C VAL A 104 -22.54 -1.47 -23.13
N PRO A 105 -22.84 -2.00 -21.94
CA PRO A 105 -22.18 -3.19 -21.41
C PRO A 105 -22.33 -4.37 -22.39
N GLY A 106 -21.20 -4.91 -22.86
CA GLY A 106 -21.14 -6.01 -23.84
C GLY A 106 -20.70 -5.62 -25.25
N ASP A 107 -20.54 -4.31 -25.54
CA ASP A 107 -19.96 -3.87 -26.80
C ASP A 107 -18.43 -4.11 -26.82
N VAL A 108 -17.91 -4.67 -27.91
CA VAL A 108 -16.49 -4.99 -28.05
C VAL A 108 -15.71 -3.68 -28.13
N LEU A 109 -14.80 -3.45 -27.19
CA LEU A 109 -13.96 -2.27 -27.22
C LEU A 109 -13.19 -2.19 -28.56
N PRO A 110 -13.11 -1.01 -29.17
CA PRO A 110 -12.27 -0.83 -30.34
C PRO A 110 -10.80 -1.12 -29.97
N PRO A 111 -10.01 -1.69 -30.90
CA PRO A 111 -8.60 -1.92 -30.67
C PRO A 111 -7.90 -0.59 -30.40
N ALA A 112 -6.99 -0.60 -29.43
CA ALA A 112 -6.17 0.57 -29.12
C ALA A 112 -5.33 0.96 -30.35
N PRO A 113 -5.22 2.26 -30.69
CA PRO A 113 -4.38 2.70 -31.80
C PRO A 113 -2.91 2.42 -31.49
N GLU A 114 -2.13 2.08 -32.51
CA GLU A 114 -0.69 1.74 -32.36
C GLU A 114 0.12 2.89 -31.76
N SER A 115 -0.33 4.14 -31.92
CA SER A 115 0.26 5.34 -31.31
C SER A 115 0.08 5.43 -29.79
N ALA A 116 -0.77 4.60 -29.19
CA ALA A 116 -0.91 4.51 -27.74
C ALA A 116 0.30 3.82 -27.08
N TYR A 117 1.07 3.04 -27.86
CA TYR A 117 2.31 2.41 -27.42
C TYR A 117 3.48 3.29 -27.87
N GLY A 118 4.19 3.88 -26.90
CA GLY A 118 5.39 4.67 -27.20
C GLY A 118 6.51 3.81 -27.82
N PRO A 119 7.52 4.43 -28.46
CA PRO A 119 8.60 3.71 -29.14
C PRO A 119 9.45 2.83 -28.22
N ASP A 120 9.40 3.05 -26.91
CA ASP A 120 10.04 2.22 -25.87
C ASP A 120 9.15 1.09 -25.34
N SER A 121 7.98 0.86 -25.93
CA SER A 121 7.11 -0.25 -25.52
C SER A 121 7.68 -1.57 -26.01
N VAL A 122 8.16 -2.40 -25.08
CA VAL A 122 8.56 -3.77 -25.37
C VAL A 122 7.31 -4.65 -25.27
N PRO A 123 6.89 -5.35 -26.36
CA PRO A 123 5.80 -6.30 -26.30
C PRO A 123 6.13 -7.41 -25.30
N LEU A 124 5.22 -7.69 -24.36
CA LEU A 124 5.36 -8.87 -23.52
C LEU A 124 5.29 -10.13 -24.39
N PRO A 125 6.14 -11.14 -24.14
CA PRO A 125 6.01 -12.44 -24.79
C PRO A 125 4.63 -13.02 -24.48
N GLU A 126 3.97 -13.55 -25.52
CA GLU A 126 2.65 -14.17 -25.37
C GLU A 126 2.76 -15.37 -24.41
N PRO A 127 1.85 -15.50 -23.42
CA PRO A 127 1.88 -16.63 -22.51
C PRO A 127 1.60 -17.92 -23.29
N GLU A 128 2.56 -18.84 -23.27
CA GLU A 128 2.40 -20.17 -23.80
C GLU A 128 1.25 -20.89 -23.07
N PRO A 129 0.40 -21.67 -23.77
CA PRO A 129 -0.74 -22.31 -23.13
C PRO A 129 -0.27 -23.29 -22.04
N GLU A 130 -0.65 -22.97 -20.80
CA GLU A 130 -0.30 -23.70 -19.59
C GLU A 130 -0.84 -25.13 -19.62
N LEU A 131 0.07 -26.10 -19.72
CA LEU A 131 -0.25 -27.48 -19.36
C LEU A 131 -0.53 -27.52 -17.86
N ALA A 132 -1.79 -27.77 -17.51
CA ALA A 132 -2.26 -28.03 -16.16
C ALA A 132 -1.36 -29.06 -15.44
N GLY A 133 -0.76 -28.66 -14.33
CA GLY A 133 0.21 -29.50 -13.61
C GLY A 133 0.41 -29.12 -12.15
N THR A 134 -0.59 -29.46 -11.34
CA THR A 134 -0.46 -29.98 -9.95
C THR A 134 0.23 -29.13 -8.87
N ALA A 135 -0.62 -28.58 -8.02
CA ALA A 135 -0.67 -28.83 -6.57
C ALA A 135 0.64 -28.75 -5.77
N GLY A 136 0.70 -27.71 -4.93
CA GLY A 136 1.00 -27.82 -3.51
C GLY A 136 2.17 -28.72 -3.13
N ASP A 137 3.34 -28.11 -3.01
CA ASP A 137 4.46 -28.64 -2.25
C ASP A 137 4.04 -28.73 -0.76
N VAL A 138 3.41 -29.85 -0.41
CA VAL A 138 3.32 -30.34 0.97
C VAL A 138 4.10 -31.64 1.00
N ALA A 139 5.25 -31.56 1.65
CA ALA A 139 6.20 -32.64 1.89
C ALA A 139 5.56 -33.95 2.37
N PRO A 140 6.28 -35.06 2.17
CA PRO A 140 6.54 -35.93 3.30
C PRO A 140 8.05 -36.21 3.41
N SER A 141 8.64 -35.88 4.55
CA SER A 141 9.87 -36.52 4.99
C SER A 141 9.57 -37.27 6.28
N GLU A 142 9.26 -38.55 6.09
CA GLU A 142 9.33 -39.57 7.13
C GLU A 142 10.79 -39.68 7.58
N GLY A 143 11.06 -39.16 8.78
CA GLY A 143 12.35 -39.22 9.43
C GLY A 143 12.16 -39.71 10.86
N GLU A 144 12.54 -40.96 11.09
CA GLU A 144 12.66 -41.65 12.36
C GLU A 144 13.11 -40.75 13.53
N GLY A 145 12.29 -40.73 14.59
CA GLY A 145 12.59 -40.16 15.90
C GLY A 145 12.65 -38.64 15.92
N ALA A 146 11.57 -37.98 16.38
CA ALA A 146 11.63 -36.58 16.77
C ALA A 146 12.69 -36.41 17.89
N PRO A 147 13.93 -35.92 17.62
CA PRO A 147 15.02 -36.02 18.58
C PRO A 147 14.90 -34.98 19.70
N PHE A 148 13.95 -34.06 19.60
CA PHE A 148 13.87 -32.89 20.46
C PHE A 148 12.62 -32.95 21.33
N ALA A 149 12.66 -33.79 22.37
CA ALA A 149 11.66 -33.80 23.45
C ALA A 149 11.80 -32.55 24.34
N CYS A 150 10.69 -32.01 24.82
CA CYS A 150 10.68 -30.96 25.85
C CYS A 150 10.96 -31.56 27.22
N ASP A 151 11.81 -30.91 28.03
CA ASP A 151 12.11 -31.36 29.39
C ASP A 151 10.96 -31.08 30.39
N GLY A 152 10.04 -30.16 30.06
CA GLY A 152 8.93 -29.75 30.93
C GLY A 152 7.58 -30.39 30.62
N CYS A 153 7.43 -31.09 29.49
CA CYS A 153 6.19 -31.77 29.11
C CYS A 153 6.46 -32.89 28.10
N PRO A 154 5.54 -33.86 27.90
CA PRO A 154 5.77 -35.01 27.01
C PRO A 154 5.73 -34.68 25.50
N ARG A 155 5.75 -33.40 25.11
CA ARG A 155 5.72 -33.00 23.69
C ARG A 155 7.09 -33.18 23.05
N THR A 156 7.07 -33.73 21.84
CA THR A 156 8.25 -33.89 20.98
C THR A 156 8.16 -32.94 19.78
N PHE A 157 9.32 -32.48 19.31
CA PHE A 157 9.43 -31.55 18.19
C PHE A 157 10.36 -32.12 17.13
N THR A 158 10.04 -31.82 15.87
CA THR A 158 10.87 -32.18 14.71
C THR A 158 12.12 -31.30 14.59
N THR A 159 12.17 -30.17 15.30
CA THR A 159 13.31 -29.23 15.28
C THR A 159 13.66 -28.71 16.68
N ALA A 160 14.95 -28.48 16.93
CA ALA A 160 15.45 -27.91 18.19
C ALA A 160 14.89 -26.50 18.48
N ARG A 161 14.73 -25.67 17.41
CA ARG A 161 14.18 -24.32 17.51
C ARG A 161 12.71 -24.32 17.95
N GLY A 162 11.92 -25.29 17.48
CA GLY A 162 10.53 -25.48 17.89
C GLY A 162 10.42 -25.80 19.39
N ARG A 163 11.24 -26.73 19.89
CA ARG A 163 11.31 -27.05 21.31
C ARG A 163 11.69 -25.84 22.17
N ASP A 164 12.72 -25.08 21.78
CA ASP A 164 13.18 -23.93 22.56
C ASP A 164 12.13 -22.82 22.66
N THR A 165 11.43 -22.55 21.56
CA THR A 165 10.32 -21.59 21.52
C THR A 165 9.17 -22.05 22.41
N HIS A 166 8.79 -23.32 22.33
CA HIS A 166 7.77 -23.91 23.18
C HIS A 166 8.13 -23.80 24.67
N ARG A 167 9.38 -24.11 25.04
CA ARG A 167 9.84 -24.01 26.43
C ARG A 167 9.66 -22.60 26.99
N ARG A 168 10.02 -21.55 26.23
CA ARG A 168 9.87 -20.16 26.66
C ARG A 168 8.42 -19.70 26.77
N GLN A 169 7.51 -20.27 25.98
CA GLN A 169 6.11 -19.83 25.96
C GLN A 169 5.24 -20.61 26.95
N ALA A 170 5.49 -21.91 27.12
CA ALA A 170 4.66 -22.80 27.93
C ALA A 170 5.22 -23.04 29.34
N HIS A 171 6.51 -22.82 29.54
CA HIS A 171 7.20 -23.01 30.83
C HIS A 171 7.95 -21.74 31.28
N ALA A 172 7.52 -20.55 30.84
CA ALA A 172 7.93 -19.32 31.47
C ALA A 172 7.18 -19.19 32.80
N GLU A 173 7.88 -19.39 33.90
CA GLU A 173 7.38 -19.15 35.24
C GLU A 173 7.46 -17.64 35.55
N ASP A 174 6.41 -17.11 36.19
CA ASP A 174 6.29 -15.73 36.70
C ASP A 174 7.19 -15.51 37.93
#